data_AF-A0A928QZQ9-F1
#
_entry.id   AF-A0A928QZQ9-F1
#
_cell.length_a   1.000
_cell.length_b   1.000
_cell.length_c   1.000
_cell.angle_alpha   90.00
_cell.angle_beta   90.00
_cell.angle_gamma   90.00
#
_symmetry.space_group_name_H-M   'P 1'
#
loop_
_entity.id
_entity.type
_entity.pdbx_description
1 polymer ?
#
loop_
_entity_poly.entity_id
_entity_poly.type
_entity_poly.pdbx_seq_one_letter_code
_entity_poly.pdbx_strand_id
1 'polypeptide(L)'
;MKASFSVLDQAWIPVVSLDGEEKFLGIRQVLEHAHELREISSASPLEEYSVYRFLGLFLMDALRPETELHIEDLLDAGRFDMKQVEAYIALCESEGVSF
;
A
#
# COMPACT_ATOMS: atom_id res chain seq x y z
N MET A 1 -29.75 3.36 -1.01
CA MET A 1 -28.45 2.66 -0.99
C MET A 1 -27.38 3.70 -1.29
N LYS A 2 -26.49 4.01 -0.35
CA LYS A 2 -25.40 4.97 -0.59
C LYS A 2 -24.27 4.18 -1.23
N ALA A 3 -23.90 4.48 -2.47
CA ALA A 3 -22.76 3.85 -3.11
C ALA A 3 -21.49 4.30 -2.35
N SER A 4 -20.72 3.34 -1.84
CA SER A 4 -19.43 3.56 -1.16
C SER A 4 -18.41 2.58 -1.72
N PHE A 5 -17.20 3.08 -1.99
CA PHE A 5 -16.08 2.32 -2.48
C PHE A 5 -14.87 2.73 -1.64
N SER A 6 -14.31 1.80 -0.86
CA SER A 6 -13.11 2.05 -0.04
C SER A 6 -11.89 1.71 -0.87
N VAL A 7 -10.94 2.64 -1.01
CA VAL A 7 -9.70 2.34 -1.74
C VAL A 7 -8.80 1.35 -0.98
N LEU A 8 -9.10 1.08 0.30
CA LEU A 8 -8.34 0.15 1.12
C LEU A 8 -8.64 -1.31 0.76
N ASP A 9 -9.90 -1.63 0.50
CA ASP A 9 -10.38 -3.02 0.38
C ASP A 9 -10.79 -3.41 -1.03
N GLN A 10 -11.40 -2.48 -1.76
CA GLN A 10 -11.89 -2.77 -3.09
C GLN A 10 -10.71 -2.82 -4.07
N ALA A 11 -10.77 -3.76 -5.01
CA ALA A 11 -9.72 -3.94 -6.01
C ALA A 11 -9.69 -2.78 -7.00
N TRP A 12 -8.58 -2.03 -7.05
CA TRP A 12 -8.39 -0.92 -7.99
C TRP A 12 -6.95 -0.73 -8.46
N ILE A 13 -5.95 -1.23 -7.73
CA ILE A 13 -4.53 -1.12 -8.11
C ILE A 13 -4.16 -2.32 -8.99
N PRO A 14 -3.78 -2.12 -10.26
CA PRO A 14 -3.32 -3.21 -11.13
C PRO A 14 -1.91 -3.65 -10.73
N VAL A 15 -1.73 -4.94 -10.49
CA VAL A 15 -0.46 -5.53 -10.08
C VAL A 15 -0.15 -6.79 -10.87
N VAL A 16 1.13 -7.11 -10.98
CA VAL A 16 1.64 -8.36 -11.52
C VAL A 16 2.29 -9.14 -10.38
N SER A 17 1.89 -10.38 -10.17
CA SER A 17 2.53 -11.27 -9.19
C SER A 17 3.91 -11.76 -9.66
N LEU A 18 4.70 -12.34 -8.76
CA LEU A 18 5.97 -12.96 -9.15
C LEU A 18 5.81 -14.07 -10.20
N ASP A 19 4.67 -14.76 -10.23
CA ASP A 19 4.33 -15.79 -11.22
C ASP A 19 3.83 -15.22 -12.56
N GLY A 20 3.67 -13.89 -12.65
CA GLY A 20 3.22 -13.20 -13.86
C GLY A 20 1.70 -13.07 -14.01
N GLU A 21 0.92 -13.46 -13.00
CA GLU A 21 -0.54 -13.24 -12.98
C GLU A 21 -0.84 -11.74 -12.77
N GLU A 22 -1.65 -11.17 -13.66
CA GLU A 22 -2.22 -9.82 -13.55
C GLU A 22 -3.53 -9.84 -12.74
N LYS A 23 -3.63 -8.95 -11.76
CA LYS A 23 -4.84 -8.80 -10.94
C LYS A 23 -4.98 -7.39 -10.39
N PHE A 24 -6.16 -7.10 -9.84
CA PHE A 24 -6.42 -5.85 -9.12
C PHE A 24 -6.53 -6.12 -7.63
N LEU A 25 -5.89 -5.27 -6.82
CA LEU A 25 -5.89 -5.35 -5.36
C LEU A 25 -6.29 -4.00 -4.76
N GLY A 26 -6.79 -4.02 -3.51
CA GLY A 26 -6.92 -2.83 -2.67
C GLY A 26 -5.59 -2.50 -1.98
N ILE A 27 -5.48 -1.32 -1.34
CA ILE A 27 -4.24 -0.89 -0.67
C ILE A 27 -3.79 -1.90 0.39
N ARG A 28 -4.71 -2.43 1.23
CA ARG A 28 -4.35 -3.39 2.29
C ARG A 28 -3.67 -4.62 1.71
N GLN A 29 -4.26 -5.19 0.67
CA GLN A 29 -3.75 -6.38 -0.01
C GLN A 29 -2.42 -6.11 -0.71
N VAL A 30 -2.25 -4.93 -1.33
CA VAL A 30 -0.98 -4.54 -1.96
C VAL A 30 0.14 -4.47 -0.92
N LEU A 31 -0.11 -3.86 0.24
CA LEU A 31 0.92 -3.72 1.28
C LEU A 31 1.21 -5.06 1.99
N GLU A 32 0.19 -5.86 2.29
CA GLU A 32 0.34 -7.17 2.95
C GLU A 32 1.15 -8.15 2.08
N HIS A 33 0.85 -8.18 0.78
CA HIS A 33 1.49 -9.10 -0.17
C HIS A 33 2.57 -8.45 -1.02
N ALA A 34 3.08 -7.25 -0.67
CA ALA A 34 4.04 -6.50 -1.50
C ALA A 34 5.26 -7.34 -1.93
N HIS A 35 5.73 -8.22 -1.05
CA HIS A 35 6.86 -9.12 -1.26
C HIS A 35 6.58 -10.30 -2.21
N GLU A 36 5.31 -10.54 -2.56
CA GLU A 36 4.84 -11.55 -3.52
C GLU A 36 4.47 -10.92 -4.88
N LEU A 37 4.56 -9.60 -4.98
CA LEU A 37 4.26 -8.84 -6.18
C LEU A 37 5.55 -8.46 -6.90
N ARG A 38 5.52 -8.52 -8.22
CA ARG A 38 6.61 -8.06 -9.08
C ARG A 38 6.57 -6.54 -9.23
N GLU A 39 5.39 -6.00 -9.52
CA GLU A 39 5.19 -4.58 -9.79
C GLU A 39 3.71 -4.18 -9.73
N ILE A 40 3.47 -2.89 -9.52
CA ILE A 40 2.24 -2.21 -9.95
C ILE A 40 2.41 -1.89 -11.44
N SER A 41 1.44 -2.30 -12.26
CA SER A 41 1.52 -2.18 -13.73
C SER A 41 0.27 -1.49 -14.27
N SER A 42 0.37 -0.19 -14.56
CA SER A 42 -0.71 0.55 -15.22
C SER A 42 -0.37 0.82 -16.70
N ALA A 43 -1.39 0.85 -17.56
CA ALA A 43 -1.27 1.30 -18.94
C ALA A 43 -0.82 2.78 -19.05
N SER A 44 -0.97 3.57 -17.98
CA SER A 44 -0.55 4.96 -17.89
C SER A 44 0.67 5.08 -16.97
N PRO A 45 1.86 5.45 -17.50
CA PRO A 45 3.05 5.67 -16.67
C PRO A 45 2.84 6.72 -15.56
N LEU A 46 1.96 7.70 -15.80
CA LEU A 46 1.61 8.71 -14.81
C LEU A 46 0.78 8.12 -13.67
N GLU A 47 -0.14 7.22 -13.98
CA GLU A 47 -0.95 6.54 -12.96
C GLU A 47 -0.07 5.64 -12.10
N GLU A 48 0.75 4.80 -12.74
CA GLU A 48 1.70 3.92 -12.04
C GLU A 48 2.59 4.70 -11.06
N TYR A 49 3.25 5.75 -11.54
CA TYR A 49 4.09 6.60 -10.70
C TYR A 49 3.30 7.28 -9.57
N SER A 50 2.06 7.68 -9.83
CA SER A 50 1.21 8.31 -8.81
C SER A 50 0.81 7.32 -7.71
N VAL A 51 0.52 6.07 -8.04
CA VAL A 51 0.21 5.03 -7.05
C VAL A 51 1.44 4.73 -6.21
N TYR A 52 2.63 4.53 -6.81
CA TYR A 52 3.86 4.33 -6.03
C TYR A 52 4.14 5.49 -5.07
N ARG A 53 3.98 6.74 -5.51
CA ARG A 53 4.14 7.91 -4.65
C ARG A 53 3.14 7.94 -3.51
N PHE A 54 1.89 7.64 -3.80
CA PHE A 54 0.83 7.64 -2.80
C PHE A 54 1.10 6.57 -1.73
N LEU A 55 1.38 5.33 -2.15
CA LEU A 55 1.70 4.24 -1.23
C LEU A 55 2.99 4.52 -0.44
N GLY A 56 4.01 5.09 -1.09
CA GLY A 56 5.24 5.51 -0.42
C GLY A 56 5.01 6.57 0.65
N LEU A 57 4.20 7.59 0.37
CA LEU A 57 3.82 8.62 1.35
C LEU A 57 3.02 8.02 2.52
N PHE A 58 2.07 7.15 2.21
CA PHE A 58 1.26 6.45 3.20
C PHE A 58 2.16 5.62 4.15
N LEU A 59 3.10 4.85 3.61
CA LEU A 59 4.06 4.06 4.40
C LEU A 59 5.03 4.92 5.21
N MET A 60 5.49 6.05 4.67
CA MET A 60 6.36 6.96 5.40
C MET A 60 5.69 7.54 6.66
N ASP A 61 4.40 7.88 6.59
CA ASP A 61 3.68 8.37 7.77
C ASP A 61 3.23 7.23 8.71
N ALA A 62 2.88 6.06 8.16
CA ALA A 62 2.47 4.91 8.96
C ALA A 62 3.64 4.28 9.74
N LEU A 63 4.81 4.12 9.11
CA LEU A 63 5.97 3.44 9.69
C LEU A 63 7.02 4.39 10.29
N ARG A 64 6.98 5.67 9.90
CA ARG A 64 7.85 6.75 10.40
C ARG A 64 9.33 6.37 10.51
N PRO A 65 9.98 5.88 9.45
CA PRO A 65 11.42 5.65 9.48
C PRO A 65 12.16 6.99 9.60
N GLU A 66 12.66 7.30 10.80
CA GLU A 66 13.40 8.55 11.07
C GLU A 66 14.89 8.54 10.63
N THR A 67 15.47 7.35 10.42
CA THR A 67 16.89 7.18 10.13
C THR A 67 17.11 6.16 9.01
N GLU A 68 18.29 6.19 8.39
CA GLU A 68 18.70 5.19 7.39
C GLU A 68 18.68 3.76 7.97
N LEU A 69 19.07 3.59 9.23
CA LEU A 69 18.99 2.29 9.93
C LEU A 69 17.55 1.76 10.02
N HIS A 70 16.56 2.63 10.25
CA HIS A 70 15.16 2.20 10.24
C HIS A 70 14.71 1.72 8.85
N ILE A 71 15.27 2.29 7.77
CA ILE A 71 14.99 1.84 6.40
C ILE A 71 15.66 0.48 6.15
N GLU A 72 16.90 0.30 6.61
CA GLU A 72 17.60 -1.00 6.55
C GLU A 72 16.81 -2.09 7.27
N ASP A 73 16.33 -1.82 8.49
CA ASP A 73 15.51 -2.75 9.27
C ASP A 73 14.23 -3.16 8.51
N LEU A 74 13.57 -2.21 7.83
CA LEU A 74 12.39 -2.48 7.02
C LEU A 74 12.71 -3.33 5.79
N LEU A 75 13.85 -3.09 5.14
CA LEU A 75 14.31 -3.87 4.00
C LEU A 75 14.69 -5.30 4.42
N ASP A 76 15.42 -5.45 5.51
CA ASP A 76 15.84 -6.74 6.07
C ASP A 76 14.65 -7.59 6.53
N ALA A 77 13.59 -6.97 7.05
CA ALA A 77 12.36 -7.66 7.40
C ALA A 77 11.67 -8.29 6.19
N GLY A 78 11.86 -7.72 4.99
CA GLY A 78 11.32 -8.21 3.71
C GLY A 78 9.80 -8.11 3.55
N ARG A 79 9.10 -7.49 4.51
CA ARG A 79 7.64 -7.30 4.55
C ARG A 79 7.28 -6.16 5.49
N PHE A 80 6.20 -5.46 5.18
CA PHE A 80 5.72 -4.37 6.04
C PHE A 80 5.08 -4.91 7.32
N ASP A 81 5.25 -4.17 8.42
CA ASP A 81 4.54 -4.46 9.67
C ASP A 81 3.08 -4.02 9.54
N MET A 82 2.23 -4.95 9.12
CA MET A 82 0.81 -4.67 8.93
C MET A 82 0.10 -4.25 10.22
N LYS A 83 0.64 -4.55 11.41
CA LYS A 83 0.04 -4.04 12.65
C LYS A 83 0.20 -2.53 12.77
N GLN A 84 1.35 -1.98 12.36
CA GLN A 84 1.58 -0.54 12.34
C GLN A 84 0.73 0.12 11.25
N VAL A 85 0.62 -0.50 10.07
CA VAL A 85 -0.24 -0.03 8.98
C VAL A 85 -1.71 0.04 9.41
N GLU A 86 -2.27 -1.01 9.99
CA GLU A 86 -3.66 -1.01 10.44
C GLU A 86 -3.89 -0.04 11.62
N ALA A 87 -2.91 0.12 12.51
CA ALA A 87 -2.98 1.13 13.56
C ALA A 87 -3.04 2.56 12.99
N TYR A 88 -2.28 2.83 11.93
CA TYR A 88 -2.32 4.11 11.22
C TYR A 88 -3.67 4.34 10.53
N ILE A 89 -4.21 3.33 9.84
CA ILE A 89 -5.54 3.43 9.21
C ILE A 89 -6.61 3.74 10.27
N ALA A 90 -6.60 3.02 11.40
CA ALA A 90 -7.55 3.25 12.49
C ALA A 90 -7.42 4.66 13.10
N LEU A 91 -6.19 5.18 13.20
CA LEU A 91 -5.95 6.56 13.62
C LEU A 91 -6.61 7.55 12.64
N CYS A 92 -6.35 7.41 11.34
CA CYS A 92 -6.94 8.28 10.32
C CYS A 92 -8.49 8.24 10.35
N GLU A 93 -9.08 7.05 10.46
CA GLU A 93 -10.53 6.89 10.60
C GLU A 93 -11.06 7.59 11.85
N SER A 94 -10.34 7.51 12.98
CA SER A 94 -10.71 8.20 14.22
C SER A 94 -10.66 9.73 14.11
N GLU A 95 -9.81 10.25 13.21
CA GLU A 95 -9.72 11.67 12.86
C GLU A 95 -10.77 12.09 11.81
N GLY A 96 -11.62 11.16 11.35
CA GLY A 96 -12.70 11.42 10.40
C GLY A 96 -12.29 11.31 8.92
N VAL A 97 -11.12 10.75 8.63
CA VAL A 97 -10.69 10.44 7.26
C VAL A 97 -11.54 9.29 6.72
N SER A 98 -11.96 9.42 5.46
CA SER A 98 -12.54 8.31 4.69
C SER A 98 -11.57 7.96 3.58
N PHE A 99 -11.34 6.67 3.41
CA PHE A 99 -10.67 6.08 2.26
C PHE A 99 -11.71 5.51 1.28
#